data_AF-A0A929J0S0-F1
#
_entry.id   AF-A0A929J0S0-F1
#
_cell.length_a   1.000
_cell.length_b   1.000
_cell.length_c   1.000
_cell.angle_alpha   90.00
_cell.angle_beta   90.00
_cell.angle_gamma   90.00
#
_symmetry.space_group_name_H-M   'P 1'
#
loop_
_entity.id
_entity.type
_entity.pdbx_description
1 polymer ?
#
loop_
_entity_poly.entity_id
_entity_poly.type
_entity_poly.pdbx_seq_one_letter_code
_entity_poly.pdbx_strand_id
1 'polypeptide(L)'
;MKYLLITYLLITTISTNAEIITDGTLGQNINLSGPDFQITPDLGQQHGSNLFHSFQDFNLNSLESATFSGPNNVHNILSRVTGGNPSNIDGLIRSTIPNADFYFLNPYGIMFGPNARLDVQGSFHASTADYLRLRGNGRFDARNINDSLLTVSPVEAFGFLTDSPSSITTQDSNLSVYEGKTLSLIGGDLELNGESVIQFNELGTMAIFSRSKLATTSGRINLASVASKGTVVPHELGLNLNAVGGTIMVDKT
;
A
#
# COMPACT_ATOMS: atom_id res chain seq x y z
N MET A 1 -27.20 -54.11 11.01
CA MET A 1 -27.29 -52.95 10.09
C MET A 1 -26.50 -51.80 10.70
N LYS A 2 -25.38 -51.39 10.08
CA LYS A 2 -24.58 -50.23 10.51
C LYS A 2 -25.05 -49.02 9.71
N TYR A 3 -25.51 -47.98 10.39
CA TYR A 3 -25.93 -46.73 9.76
C TYR A 3 -24.68 -45.93 9.38
N LEU A 4 -24.53 -45.63 8.08
CA LEU A 4 -23.53 -44.73 7.54
C LEU A 4 -24.07 -43.30 7.67
N LEU A 5 -23.50 -42.51 8.58
CA LEU A 5 -23.85 -41.11 8.75
C LEU A 5 -23.04 -40.28 7.73
N ILE A 6 -23.69 -39.79 6.67
CA ILE A 6 -23.08 -38.88 5.70
C ILE A 6 -23.20 -37.46 6.26
N THR A 7 -22.08 -36.88 6.66
CA THR A 7 -21.99 -35.48 7.10
C THR A 7 -21.79 -34.60 5.87
N TYR A 8 -22.76 -33.74 5.57
CA TYR A 8 -22.60 -32.69 4.56
C TYR A 8 -21.77 -31.56 5.18
N LEU A 9 -20.54 -31.37 4.69
CA LEU A 9 -19.71 -30.22 5.03
C LEU A 9 -20.23 -29.01 4.23
N LEU A 10 -20.97 -28.12 4.88
CA LEU A 10 -21.42 -26.88 4.29
C LEU A 10 -20.22 -25.91 4.23
N ILE A 11 -19.61 -25.78 3.05
CA ILE A 11 -18.54 -24.80 2.82
C ILE A 11 -19.20 -23.43 2.69
N THR A 12 -19.27 -22.68 3.78
CA THR A 12 -19.63 -21.26 3.73
C THR A 12 -18.42 -20.49 3.21
N THR A 13 -18.50 -20.00 1.98
CA THR A 13 -17.54 -19.02 1.47
C THR A 13 -17.75 -17.74 2.24
N ILE A 14 -16.81 -17.39 3.12
CA ILE A 14 -16.74 -16.06 3.72
C ILE A 14 -16.23 -15.16 2.60
N SER A 15 -17.12 -14.55 1.82
CA SER A 15 -16.72 -13.44 0.97
C SER A 15 -16.24 -12.34 1.91
N THR A 16 -14.94 -12.09 1.92
CA THR A 16 -14.40 -10.84 2.46
C THR A 16 -14.91 -9.75 1.52
N ASN A 17 -15.95 -9.03 1.92
CA ASN A 17 -16.29 -7.80 1.21
C ASN A 17 -15.06 -6.90 1.33
N ALA A 18 -14.59 -6.35 0.21
CA ALA A 18 -13.68 -5.23 0.31
C ALA A 18 -14.39 -4.10 1.02
N GLU A 19 -13.64 -3.38 1.83
CA GLU A 19 -14.19 -2.42 2.76
C GLU A 19 -13.14 -1.35 2.99
N ILE A 20 -13.57 -0.10 2.92
CA ILE A 20 -12.80 1.05 3.38
C ILE A 20 -13.58 1.70 4.51
N ILE A 21 -13.07 1.51 5.72
CA ILE A 21 -13.63 2.09 6.93
C ILE A 21 -12.62 3.09 7.46
N THR A 22 -13.01 4.35 7.62
CA THR A 22 -12.19 5.34 8.34
C THR A 22 -12.23 5.06 9.85
N ASP A 23 -11.13 5.23 10.58
CA ASP A 23 -11.11 4.90 12.02
C ASP A 23 -11.70 5.99 12.94
N GLY A 24 -11.96 7.19 12.40
CA GLY A 24 -12.50 8.32 13.16
C GLY A 24 -11.46 9.16 13.92
N THR A 25 -10.16 8.86 13.79
CA THR A 25 -9.10 9.59 14.48
C THR A 25 -8.70 10.89 13.78
N LEU A 26 -8.94 10.98 12.47
CA LEU A 26 -8.66 12.15 11.63
C LEU A 26 -9.90 12.73 10.95
N GLY A 27 -11.09 12.23 11.24
CA GLY A 27 -12.31 12.61 10.54
C GLY A 27 -13.50 11.86 11.11
N GLN A 28 -14.59 11.77 10.34
CA GLN A 28 -15.71 10.91 10.71
C GLN A 28 -15.31 9.44 10.66
N ASN A 29 -15.92 8.61 11.51
CA ASN A 29 -15.87 7.15 11.38
C ASN A 29 -17.04 6.71 10.49
N ILE A 30 -16.73 6.32 9.26
CA ILE A 30 -17.68 5.92 8.23
C ILE A 30 -17.18 4.68 7.49
N ASN A 31 -18.13 3.80 7.15
CA ASN A 31 -17.94 2.74 6.17
C ASN A 31 -18.29 3.30 4.78
N LEU A 32 -17.29 3.43 3.92
CA LEU A 32 -17.48 4.03 2.60
C LEU A 32 -18.23 3.06 1.68
N SER A 33 -19.08 3.62 0.81
CA SER A 33 -19.80 2.83 -0.18
C SER A 33 -19.01 2.74 -1.49
N GLY A 34 -18.75 1.52 -1.95
CA GLY A 34 -18.13 1.23 -3.24
C GLY A 34 -19.12 1.28 -4.42
N PRO A 35 -18.69 0.90 -5.64
CA PRO A 35 -17.38 0.34 -5.96
C PRO A 35 -16.27 1.40 -6.14
N ASP A 36 -16.62 2.69 -6.25
CA ASP A 36 -15.65 3.80 -6.25
C ASP A 36 -15.72 4.57 -4.94
N PHE A 37 -14.92 4.14 -3.96
CA PHE A 37 -14.84 4.72 -2.63
C PHE A 37 -14.23 6.12 -2.71
N GLN A 38 -15.07 7.14 -2.52
CA GLN A 38 -14.64 8.54 -2.51
C GLN A 38 -13.96 8.89 -1.19
N ILE A 39 -12.70 9.31 -1.26
CA ILE A 39 -11.92 9.74 -0.10
C ILE A 39 -11.60 11.22 -0.27
N THR A 40 -12.48 12.04 0.30
CA THR A 40 -12.44 13.50 0.23
C THR A 40 -11.69 14.08 1.43
N PRO A 41 -11.21 15.35 1.37
CA PRO A 41 -10.40 15.94 2.44
C PRO A 41 -11.10 16.03 3.79
N ASP A 42 -12.44 16.07 3.83
CA ASP A 42 -13.24 16.11 5.07
C ASP A 42 -13.24 14.77 5.84
N LEU A 43 -12.78 13.68 5.21
CA LEU A 43 -12.50 12.41 5.87
C LEU A 43 -11.08 12.34 6.46
N GLY A 44 -10.35 13.46 6.46
CA GLY A 44 -8.99 13.55 6.95
C GLY A 44 -8.67 14.91 7.57
N GLN A 45 -7.39 15.15 7.82
CA GLN A 45 -6.89 16.43 8.32
C GLN A 45 -5.77 16.95 7.43
N GLN A 46 -5.86 18.21 7.02
CA GLN A 46 -4.81 18.87 6.26
C GLN A 46 -3.95 19.76 7.17
N HIS A 47 -2.64 19.56 7.12
CA HIS A 47 -1.65 20.46 7.72
C HIS A 47 -0.69 20.95 6.63
N GLY A 48 -0.89 22.19 6.18
CA GLY A 48 -0.09 22.75 5.09
C GLY A 48 -0.29 21.94 3.81
N SER A 49 0.80 21.38 3.28
CA SER A 49 0.78 20.56 2.07
C SER A 49 0.57 19.06 2.32
N ASN A 50 0.39 18.63 3.58
CA ASN A 50 0.14 17.24 3.94
C ASN A 50 -1.36 17.04 4.22
N LEU A 51 -1.98 16.09 3.54
CA LEU A 51 -3.34 15.63 3.80
C LEU A 51 -3.28 14.22 4.41
N PHE A 52 -3.72 14.09 5.65
CA PHE A 52 -3.65 12.86 6.43
C PHE A 52 -5.00 12.15 6.44
N HIS A 53 -5.01 10.84 6.16
CA HIS A 53 -6.18 9.97 6.26
C HIS A 53 -5.89 8.75 7.14
N SER A 54 -6.90 8.32 7.89
CA SER A 54 -6.78 7.21 8.84
C SER A 54 -7.92 6.23 8.68
N PHE A 55 -7.55 4.98 8.43
CA PHE A 55 -8.47 3.89 8.13
C PHE A 55 -8.37 2.82 9.20
N GLN A 56 -9.51 2.28 9.61
CA GLN A 56 -9.58 1.04 10.37
C GLN A 56 -9.21 -0.11 9.44
N ASP A 57 -9.90 -0.20 8.29
CA ASP A 57 -9.67 -1.20 7.26
C ASP A 57 -9.58 -0.51 5.89
N PHE A 58 -8.71 -1.02 5.02
CA PHE A 58 -8.55 -0.53 3.65
C PHE A 58 -8.26 -1.72 2.74
N ASN A 59 -9.30 -2.20 2.06
CA ASN A 59 -9.24 -3.28 1.09
C ASN A 59 -9.95 -2.85 -0.20
N LEU A 60 -9.49 -3.38 -1.33
CA LEU A 60 -10.11 -3.18 -2.64
C LEU A 60 -10.23 -4.54 -3.35
N ASN A 61 -11.41 -4.86 -3.83
CA ASN A 61 -11.62 -5.99 -4.73
C ASN A 61 -11.36 -5.60 -6.19
N SER A 62 -11.31 -6.61 -7.05
CA SER A 62 -11.36 -6.41 -8.50
C SER A 62 -12.51 -5.50 -8.89
N LEU A 63 -12.23 -4.57 -9.82
CA LEU A 63 -13.15 -3.57 -10.35
C LEU A 63 -13.56 -2.45 -9.37
N GLU A 64 -13.01 -2.43 -8.16
CA GLU A 64 -13.20 -1.32 -7.22
C GLU A 64 -12.07 -0.30 -7.31
N SER A 65 -12.35 0.91 -6.85
CA SER A 65 -11.38 2.00 -6.76
C SER A 65 -11.49 2.78 -5.46
N ALA A 66 -10.34 3.20 -4.92
CA ALA A 66 -10.25 4.23 -3.90
C ALA A 66 -9.79 5.53 -4.56
N THR A 67 -10.67 6.52 -4.63
CA THR A 67 -10.39 7.80 -5.29
C THR A 67 -10.17 8.90 -4.26
N PHE A 68 -8.91 9.29 -4.09
CA PHE A 68 -8.52 10.42 -3.26
C PHE A 68 -8.67 11.72 -4.04
N SER A 69 -9.24 12.72 -3.40
CA SER A 69 -9.40 14.07 -3.95
C SER A 69 -9.06 15.12 -2.90
N GLY A 70 -8.75 16.34 -3.37
CA GLY A 70 -8.40 17.42 -2.47
C GLY A 70 -7.86 18.65 -3.18
N PRO A 71 -7.52 19.69 -2.41
CA PRO A 71 -7.08 20.96 -2.98
C PRO A 71 -5.67 20.84 -3.56
N ASN A 72 -5.41 21.62 -4.62
CA ASN A 72 -4.15 21.59 -5.38
C ASN A 72 -2.89 21.97 -4.58
N ASN A 73 -3.04 22.49 -3.36
CA ASN A 73 -1.91 22.80 -2.48
C ASN A 73 -1.43 21.59 -1.66
N VAL A 74 -2.14 20.46 -1.71
CA VAL A 74 -1.69 19.19 -1.14
C VAL A 74 -0.59 18.62 -2.03
N HIS A 75 0.56 18.35 -1.42
CA HIS A 75 1.71 17.73 -2.07
C HIS A 75 1.93 16.29 -1.58
N ASN A 76 1.41 15.93 -0.41
CA ASN A 76 1.49 14.58 0.12
C ASN A 76 0.12 14.13 0.64
N ILE A 77 -0.32 12.95 0.23
CA ILE A 77 -1.43 12.21 0.83
C ILE A 77 -0.82 11.14 1.72
N LEU A 78 -1.05 11.21 3.03
CA LEU A 78 -0.51 10.30 4.02
C LEU A 78 -1.64 9.47 4.61
N SER A 79 -1.72 8.22 4.19
CA SER A 79 -2.78 7.29 4.56
C SER A 79 -2.23 6.19 5.46
N ARG A 80 -2.91 5.91 6.58
CA ARG A 80 -2.57 4.80 7.48
C ARG A 80 -3.76 3.86 7.70
N VAL A 81 -3.46 2.58 7.95
CA VAL A 81 -4.40 1.57 8.42
C VAL A 81 -4.06 1.20 9.86
N THR A 82 -5.06 1.22 10.75
CA THR A 82 -4.88 1.10 12.21
C THR A 82 -5.61 -0.09 12.81
N GLY A 83 -6.50 -0.74 12.07
CA GLY A 83 -7.44 -1.73 12.60
C GLY A 83 -6.90 -3.13 12.90
N GLY A 84 -5.61 -3.39 12.68
CA GLY A 84 -5.01 -4.69 12.99
C GLY A 84 -4.99 -5.70 11.85
N ASN A 85 -5.61 -5.37 10.71
CA ASN A 85 -5.75 -6.29 9.57
C ASN A 85 -4.81 -5.90 8.42
N PRO A 86 -4.27 -6.89 7.68
CA PRO A 86 -3.58 -6.63 6.42
C PRO A 86 -4.51 -6.00 5.38
N SER A 87 -3.93 -5.23 4.46
CA SER A 87 -4.64 -4.67 3.31
C SER A 87 -4.52 -5.57 2.08
N ASN A 88 -5.64 -6.01 1.53
CA ASN A 88 -5.74 -6.67 0.23
C ASN A 88 -6.18 -5.66 -0.82
N ILE A 89 -5.28 -5.34 -1.75
CA ILE A 89 -5.47 -4.34 -2.80
C ILE A 89 -5.50 -5.05 -4.15
N ASP A 90 -6.69 -5.47 -4.57
CA ASP A 90 -6.95 -6.03 -5.90
C ASP A 90 -7.74 -5.05 -6.78
N GLY A 91 -7.57 -3.74 -6.56
CA GLY A 91 -8.29 -2.70 -7.31
C GLY A 91 -7.42 -1.48 -7.62
N LEU A 92 -8.08 -0.37 -7.96
CA LEU A 92 -7.41 0.87 -8.35
C LEU A 92 -7.24 1.82 -7.15
N ILE A 93 -6.01 2.22 -6.83
CA ILE A 93 -5.76 3.40 -6.01
C ILE A 93 -5.54 4.60 -6.92
N ARG A 94 -6.38 5.62 -6.78
CA ARG A 94 -6.35 6.85 -7.60
C ARG A 94 -6.20 8.09 -6.73
N SER A 95 -5.43 9.06 -7.20
CA SER A 95 -5.43 10.43 -6.69
C SER A 95 -5.71 11.41 -7.82
N THR A 96 -6.73 12.27 -7.62
CA THR A 96 -7.04 13.38 -8.53
C THR A 96 -6.30 14.67 -8.18
N ILE A 97 -5.53 14.68 -7.07
CA ILE A 97 -4.74 15.83 -6.64
C ILE A 97 -3.48 15.93 -7.53
N PRO A 98 -3.29 17.03 -8.27
CA PRO A 98 -2.18 17.15 -9.21
C PRO A 98 -0.81 17.00 -8.55
N ASN A 99 0.02 16.09 -9.07
CA ASN A 99 1.39 15.84 -8.64
C ASN A 99 1.61 15.45 -7.16
N ALA A 100 0.56 15.20 -6.37
CA ALA A 100 0.71 14.83 -4.98
C ALA A 100 1.31 13.42 -4.84
N ASP A 101 2.34 13.30 -4.00
CA ASP A 101 2.90 12.01 -3.60
C ASP A 101 1.92 11.28 -2.67
N PHE A 102 1.88 9.97 -2.76
CA PHE A 102 0.97 9.13 -2.00
C PHE A 102 1.74 8.16 -1.11
N TYR A 103 1.48 8.20 0.18
CA TYR A 103 2.05 7.33 1.19
C TYR A 103 0.94 6.45 1.76
N PHE A 104 1.08 5.13 1.64
CA PHE A 104 0.17 4.13 2.19
C PHE A 104 0.89 3.29 3.23
N LEU A 105 0.40 3.36 4.47
CA LEU A 105 0.98 2.67 5.61
C LEU A 105 0.01 1.61 6.14
N ASN A 106 0.40 0.34 6.15
CA ASN A 106 -0.29 -0.70 6.90
C ASN A 106 0.73 -1.61 7.60
N PRO A 107 0.98 -1.43 8.91
CA PRO A 107 1.93 -2.23 9.68
C PRO A 107 1.64 -3.73 9.71
N TYR A 108 0.40 -4.13 9.39
CA TYR A 108 -0.07 -5.50 9.48
C TYR A 108 0.13 -6.29 8.20
N GLY A 109 0.50 -5.63 7.09
CA GLY A 109 0.83 -6.27 5.82
C GLY A 109 0.06 -5.65 4.66
N ILE A 110 0.62 -5.79 3.46
CA ILE A 110 0.01 -5.29 2.22
C ILE A 110 0.15 -6.37 1.14
N MET A 111 -0.97 -6.78 0.56
CA MET A 111 -1.03 -7.64 -0.61
C MET A 111 -1.57 -6.84 -1.79
N PHE A 112 -0.81 -6.74 -2.87
CA PHE A 112 -1.31 -6.28 -4.16
C PHE A 112 -1.69 -7.49 -5.01
N GLY A 113 -2.93 -7.51 -5.50
CA GLY A 113 -3.46 -8.58 -6.35
C GLY A 113 -3.28 -8.34 -7.86
N PRO A 114 -3.78 -9.25 -8.71
CA PRO A 114 -3.62 -9.18 -10.17
C PRO A 114 -4.23 -7.92 -10.81
N ASN A 115 -5.30 -7.39 -10.21
CA ASN A 115 -6.03 -6.23 -10.68
C ASN A 115 -5.57 -4.93 -10.00
N ALA A 116 -4.58 -5.01 -9.10
CA ALA A 116 -3.98 -3.83 -8.49
C ALA A 116 -3.46 -2.87 -9.57
N ARG A 117 -3.86 -1.60 -9.48
CA ARG A 117 -3.43 -0.51 -10.36
C ARG A 117 -3.23 0.77 -9.55
N LEU A 118 -2.36 1.63 -10.07
CA LEU A 118 -2.10 2.95 -9.52
C LEU A 118 -2.41 4.01 -10.58
N ASP A 119 -3.17 5.02 -10.20
CA ASP A 119 -3.39 6.25 -10.97
C ASP A 119 -3.10 7.45 -10.08
N VAL A 120 -1.81 7.67 -9.85
CA VAL A 120 -1.27 8.70 -8.95
C VAL A 120 -0.25 9.52 -9.74
N GLN A 121 -0.50 10.82 -9.88
CA GLN A 121 0.35 11.72 -10.67
C GLN A 121 1.69 12.05 -9.97
N GLY A 122 1.78 11.86 -8.66
CA GLY A 122 3.03 11.94 -7.90
C GLY A 122 3.74 10.59 -7.76
N SER A 123 4.66 10.52 -6.81
CA SER A 123 5.29 9.27 -6.37
C SER A 123 4.32 8.44 -5.52
N PHE A 124 4.50 7.13 -5.50
CA PHE A 124 3.72 6.21 -4.68
C PHE A 124 4.65 5.42 -3.76
N HIS A 125 4.32 5.42 -2.47
CA HIS A 125 5.09 4.75 -1.42
C HIS A 125 4.15 3.87 -0.61
N ALA A 126 4.29 2.56 -0.71
CA ALA A 126 3.60 1.60 0.16
C ALA A 126 4.58 1.04 1.20
N SER A 127 4.11 0.95 2.44
CA SER A 127 4.96 0.52 3.54
C SER A 127 4.22 -0.23 4.64
N THR A 128 4.91 -1.20 5.24
CA THR A 128 4.49 -1.84 6.50
C THR A 128 5.23 -1.30 7.71
N ALA A 129 5.84 -0.12 7.57
CA ALA A 129 6.36 0.62 8.71
C ALA A 129 5.24 0.94 9.70
N ASP A 130 5.64 1.18 10.95
CA ASP A 130 4.71 1.49 12.03
C ASP A 130 4.37 2.97 12.05
N TYR A 131 5.27 3.81 11.56
CA TYR A 131 5.05 5.24 11.43
C TYR A 131 5.86 5.85 10.28
N LEU A 132 5.38 7.00 9.81
CA LEU A 132 6.17 7.94 9.02
C LEU A 132 6.75 9.00 9.96
N ARG A 133 8.07 9.17 9.92
CA ARG A 133 8.73 10.30 10.59
C ARG A 133 8.66 11.50 9.68
N LEU A 134 8.12 12.60 10.18
CA LEU A 134 8.12 13.89 9.49
C LEU A 134 9.33 14.71 9.99
N ARG A 135 9.88 15.56 9.15
CA ARG A 135 11.06 16.38 9.52
C ARG A 135 10.81 17.15 10.81
N GLY A 136 11.80 17.13 11.70
CA GLY A 136 11.68 17.66 13.06
C GLY A 136 11.17 16.58 14.02
N ASN A 137 10.11 16.89 14.77
CA ASN A 137 9.52 15.97 15.75
C ASN A 137 8.19 15.35 15.30
N GLY A 138 7.73 15.67 14.08
CA GLY A 138 6.46 15.16 13.58
C GLY A 138 6.49 13.65 13.34
N ARG A 139 5.37 12.99 13.57
CA ARG A 139 5.21 11.54 13.44
C ARG A 139 3.78 11.23 13.04
N PHE A 140 3.61 10.37 12.05
CA PHE A 140 2.30 9.84 11.66
C PHE A 140 2.30 8.33 11.88
N ASP A 141 1.61 7.88 12.93
CA ASP A 141 1.76 6.53 13.48
C ASP A 141 0.53 5.65 13.24
N ALA A 142 0.73 4.44 12.71
CA ALA A 142 -0.31 3.48 12.41
C ALA A 142 -0.55 2.43 13.51
N ARG A 143 0.41 2.21 14.42
CA ARG A 143 0.25 1.27 15.54
C ARG A 143 -0.19 1.97 16.83
N ASN A 144 0.49 3.05 17.18
CA ASN A 144 0.25 3.86 18.37
C ASN A 144 -0.31 5.20 17.93
N ILE A 145 -1.59 5.24 17.58
CA ILE A 145 -2.22 6.44 17.00
C ILE A 145 -2.01 7.70 17.87
N ASN A 146 -2.03 7.54 19.20
CA ASN A 146 -1.83 8.63 20.16
C ASN A 146 -0.40 9.23 20.14
N ASP A 147 0.58 8.54 19.57
CA ASP A 147 1.95 9.04 19.37
C ASP A 147 2.05 9.94 18.12
N SER A 148 0.96 10.14 17.39
CA SER A 148 0.96 10.97 16.19
C SER A 148 1.01 12.45 16.51
N LEU A 149 2.02 13.12 15.92
CA LEU A 149 2.15 14.56 15.88
C LEU A 149 2.13 15.00 14.42
N LEU A 150 0.95 15.44 13.96
CA LEU A 150 0.76 15.91 12.58
C LEU A 150 1.40 17.27 12.40
N THR A 151 2.17 17.43 11.33
CA THR A 151 2.87 18.67 11.04
C THR A 151 2.85 18.95 9.53
N VAL A 152 3.23 20.18 9.16
CA VAL A 152 3.43 20.57 7.76
C VAL A 152 4.74 20.04 7.16
N SER A 153 5.59 19.39 7.97
CA SER A 153 6.91 18.94 7.55
C SER A 153 6.84 17.80 6.54
N PRO A 154 7.79 17.70 5.61
CA PRO A 154 7.87 16.57 4.68
C PRO A 154 8.15 15.26 5.42
N VAL A 155 7.78 14.13 4.80
CA VAL A 155 8.19 12.79 5.23
C VAL A 155 9.70 12.65 5.09
N GLU A 156 10.35 12.09 6.11
CA GLU A 156 11.79 11.92 6.15
C GLU A 156 12.19 10.44 6.28
N ALA A 157 11.38 9.61 6.95
CA ALA A 157 11.72 8.20 7.16
C ALA A 157 10.49 7.31 7.38
N PHE A 158 10.68 6.04 7.09
CA PHE A 158 9.80 4.94 7.48
C PHE A 158 10.37 4.30 8.75
N GLY A 159 9.55 4.21 9.81
CA GLY A 159 10.00 3.73 11.11
C GLY A 159 9.35 2.42 11.53
N PHE A 160 10.16 1.49 12.03
CA PHE A 160 9.77 0.16 12.48
C PHE A 160 10.07 0.02 13.97
N LEU A 161 9.08 -0.45 14.73
CA LEU A 161 9.08 -0.61 16.17
C LEU A 161 9.13 -2.09 16.57
N THR A 162 8.85 -3.01 15.65
CA THR A 162 8.88 -4.46 15.91
C THR A 162 10.07 -5.15 15.27
N ASP A 163 10.46 -6.29 15.85
CA ASP A 163 11.52 -7.15 15.30
C ASP A 163 11.02 -8.12 14.22
N SER A 164 9.75 -7.99 13.82
CA SER A 164 9.15 -8.76 12.73
C SER A 164 8.13 -7.87 11.98
N PRO A 165 8.60 -6.91 11.17
CA PRO A 165 7.73 -6.13 10.31
C PRO A 165 6.96 -7.03 9.34
N SER A 166 5.69 -6.72 9.08
CA SER A 166 4.87 -7.52 8.17
C SER A 166 5.31 -7.38 6.72
N SER A 167 4.98 -8.37 5.90
CA SER A 167 5.38 -8.44 4.49
C SER A 167 4.60 -7.48 3.59
N ILE A 168 5.22 -7.17 2.44
CA ILE A 168 4.53 -6.64 1.27
C ILE A 168 4.64 -7.68 0.16
N THR A 169 3.50 -8.14 -0.35
CA THR A 169 3.45 -9.11 -1.44
C THR A 169 2.79 -8.49 -2.66
N THR A 170 3.33 -8.74 -3.84
CA THR A 170 2.65 -8.51 -5.12
C THR A 170 2.38 -9.86 -5.76
N GLN A 171 1.15 -10.12 -6.16
CA GLN A 171 0.73 -11.32 -6.86
C GLN A 171 0.15 -10.93 -8.21
N ASP A 172 0.93 -11.18 -9.28
CA ASP A 172 0.53 -10.88 -10.66
C ASP A 172 0.13 -9.40 -10.90
N SER A 173 0.62 -8.50 -10.05
CA SER A 173 0.24 -7.08 -10.04
C SER A 173 1.03 -6.26 -11.06
N ASN A 174 0.38 -5.29 -11.71
CA ASN A 174 1.06 -4.31 -12.54
C ASN A 174 1.02 -2.93 -11.86
N LEU A 175 2.02 -2.65 -11.03
CA LEU A 175 2.16 -1.39 -10.32
C LEU A 175 3.10 -0.46 -11.09
N SER A 176 2.55 0.66 -11.56
CA SER A 176 3.33 1.65 -12.27
C SER A 176 2.95 3.06 -11.84
N VAL A 177 3.95 3.94 -11.79
CA VAL A 177 3.75 5.38 -11.58
C VAL A 177 4.09 6.16 -12.85
N TYR A 178 3.71 7.44 -12.88
CA TYR A 178 3.97 8.34 -14.00
C TYR A 178 5.49 8.58 -14.20
N GLU A 179 5.85 9.08 -15.38
CA GLU A 179 7.25 9.34 -15.74
C GLU A 179 7.94 10.28 -14.73
N GLY A 180 9.19 9.95 -14.38
CA GLY A 180 10.01 10.71 -13.44
C GLY A 180 9.62 10.51 -11.97
N LYS A 181 8.60 9.71 -11.67
CA LYS A 181 8.10 9.49 -10.30
C LYS A 181 8.71 8.25 -9.66
N THR A 182 8.62 8.20 -8.34
CA THR A 182 9.16 7.11 -7.54
C THR A 182 8.05 6.11 -7.18
N LEU A 183 8.34 4.82 -7.31
CA LEU A 183 7.55 3.73 -6.73
C LEU A 183 8.37 3.09 -5.61
N SER A 184 7.87 3.11 -4.37
CA SER A 184 8.55 2.51 -3.22
C SER A 184 7.72 1.41 -2.57
N LEU A 185 8.34 0.26 -2.33
CA LEU A 185 7.84 -0.80 -1.44
C LEU A 185 8.85 -0.97 -0.30
N ILE A 186 8.47 -0.57 0.91
CA ILE A 186 9.38 -0.51 2.07
C ILE A 186 8.71 -1.21 3.25
N GLY A 187 9.19 -2.37 3.67
CA GLY A 187 8.48 -3.15 4.68
C GLY A 187 9.31 -4.27 5.27
N GLY A 188 8.63 -5.29 5.80
CA GLY A 188 9.21 -6.58 6.15
C GLY A 188 9.70 -7.33 4.92
N ASP A 189 9.47 -8.64 4.89
CA ASP A 189 9.78 -9.42 3.69
C ASP A 189 9.01 -8.87 2.48
N LEU A 190 9.71 -8.76 1.34
CA LEU A 190 9.12 -8.35 0.07
C LEU A 190 9.01 -9.57 -0.83
N GLU A 191 7.80 -9.90 -1.25
CA GLU A 191 7.51 -11.06 -2.10
C GLU A 191 6.93 -10.59 -3.44
N LEU A 192 7.69 -10.73 -4.52
CA LEU A 192 7.27 -10.35 -5.86
C LEU A 192 6.96 -11.61 -6.66
N ASN A 193 5.71 -12.04 -6.63
CA ASN A 193 5.24 -13.28 -7.23
C ASN A 193 4.51 -12.96 -8.55
N GLY A 194 4.92 -13.61 -9.63
CA GLY A 194 4.24 -13.42 -10.91
C GLY A 194 4.41 -14.59 -11.85
N GLU A 195 3.29 -15.13 -12.32
CA GLU A 195 3.28 -16.17 -13.33
C GLU A 195 3.94 -15.65 -14.62
N SER A 196 4.79 -16.48 -15.22
CA SER A 196 5.38 -16.19 -16.52
C SER A 196 4.43 -16.64 -17.63
N VAL A 197 3.85 -15.69 -18.37
CA VAL A 197 2.97 -15.97 -19.51
C VAL A 197 3.78 -15.97 -20.78
N ILE A 198 3.60 -17.02 -21.58
CA ILE A 198 4.14 -17.13 -22.94
C ILE A 198 3.09 -16.58 -23.91
N GLN A 199 3.42 -15.52 -24.64
CA GLN A 199 2.61 -15.00 -25.73
C GLN A 199 3.31 -15.22 -27.07
N PHE A 200 2.54 -15.65 -28.07
CA PHE A 200 2.99 -15.73 -29.45
C PHE A 200 2.37 -14.60 -30.23
N ASN A 201 3.17 -13.84 -30.98
CA ASN A 201 2.62 -12.91 -31.97
C ASN A 201 2.20 -13.65 -33.25
N GLU A 202 1.48 -12.97 -34.15
CA GLU A 202 1.01 -13.54 -35.43
C GLU A 202 2.15 -14.00 -36.35
N LEU A 203 3.39 -13.55 -36.09
CA LEU A 203 4.61 -13.94 -36.80
C LEU A 203 5.35 -15.12 -36.13
N GLY A 204 4.76 -15.75 -35.11
CA GLY A 204 5.36 -16.88 -34.40
C GLY A 204 6.50 -16.51 -33.44
N THR A 205 6.70 -15.21 -33.17
CA THR A 205 7.66 -14.75 -32.15
C THR A 205 7.10 -14.99 -30.77
N MET A 206 7.88 -15.67 -29.93
CA MET A 206 7.56 -15.92 -28.54
C MET A 206 8.05 -14.75 -27.67
N ALA A 207 7.19 -14.22 -26.81
CA ALA A 207 7.55 -13.29 -25.75
C ALA A 207 7.11 -13.88 -24.41
N ILE A 208 8.02 -13.86 -23.42
CA ILE A 208 7.75 -14.30 -22.06
C ILE A 208 7.65 -13.06 -21.19
N PHE A 209 6.52 -12.87 -20.53
CA PHE A 209 6.29 -11.75 -19.61
C PHE A 209 5.92 -12.29 -18.23
N SER A 210 6.50 -11.73 -17.17
CA SER A 210 5.93 -11.90 -15.83
C SER A 210 4.69 -11.02 -15.70
N ARG A 211 3.62 -11.55 -15.11
CA ARG A 211 2.43 -10.78 -14.78
C ARG A 211 2.69 -9.74 -13.69
N SER A 212 3.60 -10.03 -12.76
CA SER A 212 4.03 -9.06 -11.77
C SER A 212 5.06 -8.09 -12.37
N LYS A 213 4.77 -6.80 -12.24
CA LYS A 213 5.58 -5.72 -12.80
C LYS A 213 5.55 -4.52 -11.87
N LEU A 214 6.75 -4.04 -11.52
CA LEU A 214 6.97 -2.73 -10.94
C LEU A 214 7.60 -1.84 -12.01
N ALA A 215 7.02 -0.68 -12.28
CA ALA A 215 7.49 0.16 -13.39
C ALA A 215 7.41 1.66 -13.14
N THR A 216 8.39 2.37 -13.70
CA THR A 216 8.43 3.82 -13.85
C THR A 216 9.34 4.15 -15.02
N THR A 217 8.96 5.12 -15.84
CA THR A 217 9.82 5.63 -16.92
C THR A 217 10.64 6.79 -16.36
N SER A 218 11.96 6.80 -16.56
CA SER A 218 12.85 7.89 -16.11
C SER A 218 12.75 8.23 -14.60
N GLY A 219 12.17 7.34 -13.80
CA GLY A 219 11.95 7.51 -12.36
C GLY A 219 12.78 6.53 -11.53
N ARG A 220 12.31 6.25 -10.32
CA ARG A 220 13.01 5.36 -9.36
C ARG A 220 12.11 4.28 -8.81
N ILE A 221 12.63 3.05 -8.69
CA ILE A 221 11.99 1.98 -7.93
C ILE A 221 12.83 1.76 -6.68
N ASN A 222 12.22 1.95 -5.52
CA ASN A 222 12.86 1.77 -4.21
C ASN A 222 12.29 0.52 -3.55
N LEU A 223 13.14 -0.47 -3.29
CA LEU A 223 12.78 -1.66 -2.53
C LEU A 223 13.66 -1.73 -1.28
N ALA A 224 13.04 -1.82 -0.11
CA ALA A 224 13.74 -2.11 1.13
C ALA A 224 12.95 -3.12 1.97
N SER A 225 13.64 -4.16 2.37
CA SER A 225 13.16 -5.14 3.34
C SER A 225 13.92 -4.99 4.65
N VAL A 226 13.19 -4.97 5.76
CA VAL A 226 13.74 -4.91 7.12
C VAL A 226 13.24 -6.08 7.96
N ALA A 227 14.11 -6.67 8.77
CA ALA A 227 13.81 -7.78 9.67
C ALA A 227 14.00 -7.39 11.15
N SER A 228 14.04 -6.09 11.46
CA SER A 228 14.11 -5.60 12.83
C SER A 228 13.47 -4.23 12.99
N LYS A 229 13.37 -3.77 14.25
CA LYS A 229 13.14 -2.35 14.53
C LYS A 229 14.24 -1.49 13.91
N GLY A 230 13.91 -0.25 13.58
CA GLY A 230 14.84 0.67 12.95
C GLY A 230 14.16 1.68 12.04
N THR A 231 14.92 2.23 11.10
CA THR A 231 14.40 3.20 10.11
C THR A 231 14.94 2.95 8.71
N VAL A 232 14.14 3.29 7.72
CA VAL A 232 14.56 3.43 6.33
C VAL A 232 14.41 4.89 5.93
N VAL A 233 15.52 5.52 5.52
CA VAL A 233 15.57 6.93 5.14
C VAL A 233 15.82 7.01 3.62
N PRO A 234 14.82 7.40 2.82
CA PRO A 234 15.03 7.67 1.41
C PRO A 234 15.86 8.95 1.19
N HIS A 235 16.70 8.94 0.16
CA HIS A 235 17.39 10.12 -0.33
C HIS A 235 17.61 10.02 -1.85
N GLU A 236 18.12 11.08 -2.48
CA GLU A 236 18.27 11.16 -3.94
C GLU A 236 19.06 10.00 -4.57
N LEU A 237 19.99 9.39 -3.83
CA LEU A 237 20.88 8.35 -4.36
C LEU A 237 20.47 6.91 -3.97
N GLY A 238 19.34 6.72 -3.28
CA GLY A 238 18.93 5.41 -2.75
C GLY A 238 18.30 5.44 -1.36
N LEU A 239 18.56 4.41 -0.56
CA LEU A 239 17.96 4.21 0.76
C LEU A 239 19.04 3.96 1.83
N ASN A 240 18.94 4.63 2.97
CA ASN A 240 19.74 4.34 4.16
C ASN A 240 18.94 3.48 5.14
N LEU A 241 19.40 2.26 5.38
CA LEU A 241 18.77 1.32 6.31
C LEU A 241 19.51 1.35 7.65
N ASN A 242 18.81 1.77 8.70
CA ASN A 242 19.25 1.66 10.09
C ASN A 242 18.44 0.56 10.79
N ALA A 243 18.52 -0.65 10.27
CA ALA A 243 17.83 -1.86 10.74
C ALA A 243 18.59 -3.11 10.24
N VAL A 244 18.25 -4.28 10.76
CA VAL A 244 18.63 -5.55 10.13
C VAL A 244 17.86 -5.68 8.82
N GLY A 245 18.55 -5.99 7.72
CA GLY A 245 17.91 -6.24 6.43
C GLY A 245 17.08 -7.53 6.45
N GLY A 246 15.91 -7.50 5.80
CA GLY A 246 15.06 -8.67 5.60
C GLY A 246 15.24 -9.31 4.23
N THR A 247 14.23 -10.06 3.78
CA THR A 247 14.27 -10.81 2.53
C THR A 247 13.56 -10.08 1.40
N ILE A 248 14.15 -10.10 0.21
CA ILE A 248 13.46 -9.77 -1.04
C ILE A 248 13.44 -11.04 -1.89
N MET A 249 12.26 -11.63 -2.08
CA MET A 249 12.05 -12.81 -2.90
C MET A 249 11.33 -12.42 -4.19
N VAL A 250 11.81 -12.95 -5.31
CA VAL A 250 11.16 -12.82 -6.62
C VAL A 250 10.93 -14.24 -7.11
N ASP A 251 9.68 -14.69 -7.07
CA ASP A 251 9.33 -16.05 -7.48
C ASP A 251 8.64 -16.07 -8.84
N LYS A 252 8.98 -17.10 -9.62
CA LYS A 252 8.36 -17.44 -10.90
C LYS A 252 7.60 -18.73 -10.67
N THR A 253 6.35 -18.61 -10.25
CA THR A 253 5.42 -19.73 -10.23
C THR A 253 4.93 -20.06 -11.63
#